data_AF-A0A0F9F452-F1
#
_entry.id   AF-A0A0F9F452-F1
#
_cell.length_a   1.000
_cell.length_b   1.000
_cell.length_c   1.000
_cell.angle_alpha   90.00
_cell.angle_beta   90.00
_cell.angle_gamma   90.00
#
_symmetry.space_group_name_H-M   'P 1'
#
loop_
_entity.id
_entity.type
_entity.pdbx_description
1 polymer ?
#
loop_
_entity_poly.entity_id
_entity_poly.type
_entity_poly.pdbx_seq_one_letter_code
_entity_poly.pdbx_strand_id
1 'polypeptide(L)'
;WWGLEGKYKGAFAMDFNGNSNFDIAKEVVRLERKEKWENKEDLKFYVDYCGQYANNPEEAFSNATENLFTSEALNFQIKRLKNDEKLRFYRDGQFKENGKEIEFINNERLFANKEIVHDFVDWFGGAKKEKDNHGCFREFFPPYRINNVIPDNLYRIWSDPFGVDKRAKDLEKYNSHAAFYVYMRPNYNTNSLGDILVGCYVGRPDTMEEYDKILLLASKRYNAKILTENDRGETVPNFKKFKEQGRLIHEPNFAWDANIQGSSGRVYGISVGTGPRKLAGIQALYEWVYLKRGVDSNGNIIYNLNYVYDLPWLLELKSWKLSGNFDRTSAMIAGMFDLKQLEYDKIPVSTVVKNPRSLFKRQWYTDELV
;
A
#
# COMPACT_ATOMS: atom_id res chain seq x y z
N TRP A 1 -31.75 -1.67 -10.82
CA TRP A 1 -30.82 -1.27 -9.74
C TRP A 1 -31.11 -2.16 -8.55
N TRP A 2 -30.12 -2.95 -8.12
CA TRP A 2 -30.35 -4.12 -7.27
C TRP A 2 -30.56 -3.82 -5.78
N GLY A 3 -30.06 -2.68 -5.29
CA GLY A 3 -30.27 -2.25 -3.90
C GLY A 3 -31.66 -1.68 -3.59
N LEU A 4 -32.58 -1.65 -4.56
CA LEU A 4 -33.90 -1.02 -4.40
C LEU A 4 -34.85 -1.81 -3.49
N GLU A 5 -34.57 -3.10 -3.29
CA GLU A 5 -35.35 -4.00 -2.44
C GLU A 5 -34.91 -3.93 -0.96
N GLY A 6 -33.79 -3.26 -0.67
CA GLY A 6 -33.20 -3.21 0.65
C GLY A 6 -33.63 -2.01 1.50
N LYS A 7 -33.17 -2.05 2.75
CA LYS A 7 -33.47 -1.04 3.78
C LYS A 7 -32.18 -0.63 4.47
N TYR A 8 -31.95 0.67 4.59
CA TYR A 8 -30.80 1.21 5.33
C TYR A 8 -31.28 2.24 6.37
N LYS A 9 -30.80 2.09 7.62
CA LYS A 9 -31.13 2.98 8.75
C LYS A 9 -32.63 3.27 8.92
N GLY A 10 -33.49 2.28 8.73
CA GLY A 10 -34.93 2.44 8.93
C GLY A 10 -35.72 2.86 7.68
N ALA A 11 -35.05 3.30 6.60
CA ALA A 11 -35.69 3.76 5.37
C ALA A 11 -35.49 2.76 4.22
N PHE A 12 -36.56 2.51 3.46
CA PHE A 12 -36.54 1.64 2.29
C PHE A 12 -35.97 2.36 1.08
N ALA A 13 -35.24 1.62 0.24
CA ALA A 13 -34.70 2.13 -1.02
C ALA A 13 -35.79 2.32 -2.10
N MET A 14 -36.99 1.78 -1.88
CA MET A 14 -38.19 2.02 -2.68
C MET A 14 -39.35 2.39 -1.76
N ASP A 15 -40.10 3.44 -2.10
CA ASP A 15 -41.30 3.82 -1.37
C ASP A 15 -42.53 3.01 -1.80
N PHE A 16 -43.66 3.17 -1.09
CA PHE A 16 -44.92 2.47 -1.39
C PHE A 16 -45.46 2.74 -2.80
N ASN A 17 -45.08 3.86 -3.41
CA ASN A 17 -45.52 4.27 -4.74
C ASN A 17 -44.54 3.84 -5.84
N GLY A 18 -43.48 3.09 -5.50
CA GLY A 18 -42.46 2.62 -6.43
C GLY A 18 -41.38 3.65 -6.77
N ASN A 19 -41.31 4.78 -6.06
CA ASN A 19 -40.24 5.75 -6.28
C ASN A 19 -38.94 5.26 -5.63
N SER A 20 -37.86 5.34 -6.41
CA SER A 20 -36.55 4.85 -6.02
C SER A 20 -35.73 5.93 -5.29
N ASN A 21 -35.18 5.57 -4.13
CA ASN A 21 -34.18 6.38 -3.43
C ASN A 21 -32.78 5.81 -3.69
N PHE A 22 -32.09 6.42 -4.65
CA PHE A 22 -30.79 5.93 -5.14
C PHE A 22 -29.66 5.98 -4.10
N ASP A 23 -29.69 6.94 -3.17
CA ASP A 23 -28.64 7.06 -2.15
C ASP A 23 -28.74 5.94 -1.11
N ILE A 24 -29.98 5.61 -0.70
CA ILE A 24 -30.25 4.45 0.15
C ILE A 24 -29.89 3.16 -0.57
N ALA A 25 -30.27 3.01 -1.85
CA ALA A 25 -29.95 1.83 -2.65
C ALA A 25 -28.44 1.60 -2.78
N LYS A 26 -27.65 2.66 -2.96
CA LYS A 26 -26.18 2.57 -3.02
C LYS A 26 -25.58 2.06 -1.71
N GLU A 27 -26.08 2.55 -0.58
CA GLU A 27 -25.59 2.10 0.74
C GLU A 27 -26.00 0.66 1.05
N VAL A 28 -27.19 0.23 0.64
CA VAL A 28 -27.62 -1.18 0.71
C VAL A 28 -26.66 -2.05 -0.09
N VAL A 29 -26.42 -1.74 -1.36
CA VAL A 29 -25.49 -2.52 -2.21
C VAL A 29 -24.09 -2.52 -1.63
N ARG A 30 -23.63 -1.40 -1.06
CA ARG A 30 -22.30 -1.33 -0.42
C ARG A 30 -22.20 -2.29 0.77
N LEU A 31 -23.24 -2.37 1.60
CA LEU A 31 -23.27 -3.28 2.75
C LEU A 31 -23.40 -4.75 2.32
N GLU A 32 -24.26 -5.06 1.35
CA GLU A 32 -24.39 -6.42 0.80
C GLU A 32 -23.10 -6.89 0.14
N ARG A 33 -22.43 -6.03 -0.63
CA ARG A 33 -21.10 -6.34 -1.18
C ARG A 33 -20.07 -6.55 -0.09
N LYS A 34 -20.14 -5.78 1.00
CA LYS A 34 -19.26 -5.97 2.15
C LYS A 34 -19.51 -7.34 2.80
N GLU A 35 -20.76 -7.72 3.01
CA GLU A 35 -21.15 -9.00 3.60
C GLU A 35 -20.81 -10.19 2.69
N LYS A 36 -21.12 -10.10 1.39
CA LYS A 36 -20.74 -11.12 0.38
C LYS A 36 -19.24 -11.26 0.26
N TRP A 37 -18.50 -10.17 0.45
CA TRP A 37 -17.05 -10.21 0.53
C TRP A 37 -16.54 -10.89 1.80
N GLU A 38 -17.11 -10.55 2.95
CA GLU A 38 -16.75 -11.12 4.26
C GLU A 38 -17.03 -12.63 4.33
N ASN A 39 -18.10 -13.09 3.67
CA ASN A 39 -18.54 -14.49 3.68
C ASN A 39 -18.12 -15.32 2.44
N LYS A 40 -17.27 -14.78 1.55
CA LYS A 40 -16.89 -15.53 0.33
C LYS A 40 -15.89 -16.64 0.64
N GLU A 41 -16.11 -17.80 0.02
CA GLU A 41 -15.14 -18.89 0.00
C GLU A 41 -14.02 -18.66 -1.02
N ASP A 42 -14.33 -18.01 -2.16
CA ASP A 42 -13.39 -17.71 -3.24
C ASP A 42 -13.63 -16.30 -3.81
N LEU A 43 -12.55 -15.64 -4.25
CA LEU A 43 -12.59 -14.37 -4.95
C LEU A 43 -13.43 -14.47 -6.24
N LYS A 44 -13.37 -15.62 -6.93
CA LYS A 44 -14.18 -15.87 -8.12
C LYS A 44 -15.67 -15.66 -7.85
N PHE A 45 -16.16 -16.19 -6.73
CA PHE A 45 -17.57 -16.05 -6.34
C PHE A 45 -17.96 -14.59 -6.15
N TYR A 46 -17.09 -13.78 -5.56
CA TYR A 46 -17.35 -12.35 -5.35
C TYR A 46 -17.31 -11.53 -6.64
N VAL A 47 -16.35 -11.80 -7.52
CA VAL A 47 -16.26 -11.11 -8.82
C VAL A 47 -17.47 -11.48 -9.69
N ASP A 48 -17.84 -12.76 -9.73
CA ASP A 48 -19.05 -13.21 -10.44
C ASP A 48 -20.31 -12.55 -9.86
N TYR A 49 -20.40 -12.41 -8.53
CA TYR A 49 -21.50 -11.68 -7.88
C TYR A 49 -21.49 -10.20 -8.28
N CYS A 50 -20.35 -9.52 -8.26
CA CYS A 50 -20.28 -8.11 -8.68
C CYS A 50 -20.64 -7.93 -10.16
N GLY A 51 -20.30 -8.89 -11.02
CA GLY A 51 -20.70 -8.88 -12.43
C GLY A 51 -22.19 -9.10 -12.65
N GLN A 52 -22.79 -10.04 -11.91
CA GLN A 52 -24.24 -10.27 -11.94
C GLN A 52 -25.03 -9.08 -11.38
N TYR A 53 -24.51 -8.44 -10.32
CA TYR A 53 -25.12 -7.32 -9.61
C TYR A 53 -24.32 -6.03 -9.82
N ALA A 54 -24.02 -5.73 -11.09
CA ALA A 54 -23.17 -4.62 -11.49
C ALA A 54 -23.82 -3.24 -11.23
N ASN A 55 -23.03 -2.33 -10.66
CA ASN A 55 -23.40 -0.92 -10.44
C ASN A 55 -23.05 -0.05 -11.64
N ASN A 56 -22.16 -0.52 -12.51
CA ASN A 56 -21.78 0.16 -13.75
C ASN A 56 -21.56 -0.88 -14.87
N PRO A 57 -21.55 -0.46 -16.14
CA PRO A 57 -21.35 -1.38 -17.25
C PRO A 57 -20.00 -2.13 -17.19
N GLU A 58 -18.94 -1.52 -16.65
CA GLU A 58 -17.61 -2.13 -16.54
C GLU A 58 -17.62 -3.37 -15.62
N GLU A 59 -18.33 -3.29 -14.51
CA GLU A 59 -18.55 -4.41 -13.60
C GLU A 59 -19.35 -5.55 -14.28
N ALA A 60 -20.33 -5.23 -15.13
CA ALA A 60 -21.16 -6.23 -15.81
C ALA A 60 -20.39 -7.10 -16.82
N PHE A 61 -19.27 -6.58 -17.33
CA PHE A 61 -18.35 -7.33 -18.21
C PHE A 61 -17.20 -7.98 -17.45
N SER A 62 -17.11 -7.77 -16.13
CA SER A 62 -16.07 -8.32 -15.27
C SER A 62 -16.26 -9.82 -15.04
N ASN A 63 -15.42 -10.67 -15.65
CA ASN A 63 -15.38 -12.10 -15.34
C ASN A 63 -14.46 -12.37 -14.13
N ALA A 64 -14.67 -13.42 -13.34
CA ALA A 64 -13.75 -13.82 -12.28
C ALA A 64 -12.30 -14.15 -12.71
N THR A 65 -12.07 -14.28 -14.02
CA THR A 65 -10.75 -14.42 -14.62
C THR A 65 -10.11 -13.06 -14.94
N GLU A 66 -10.89 -11.99 -14.90
CA GLU A 66 -10.44 -10.62 -15.13
C GLU A 66 -9.76 -10.03 -13.89
N ASN A 67 -8.76 -9.24 -14.19
CA ASN A 67 -7.93 -8.59 -13.21
C ASN A 67 -8.70 -7.48 -12.49
N LEU A 68 -8.86 -7.65 -11.17
CA LEU A 68 -9.53 -6.72 -10.25
C LEU A 68 -9.08 -5.26 -10.39
N PHE A 69 -7.81 -5.01 -10.73
CA PHE A 69 -7.27 -3.66 -10.81
C PHE A 69 -7.48 -2.99 -12.16
N THR A 70 -8.04 -3.67 -13.16
CA THR A 70 -8.21 -3.06 -14.49
C THR A 70 -9.30 -1.99 -14.45
N SER A 71 -8.97 -0.79 -14.94
CA SER A 71 -9.96 0.29 -15.13
C SER A 71 -9.53 1.26 -16.24
N GLU A 72 -10.47 2.09 -16.70
CA GLU A 72 -10.15 3.22 -17.57
C GLU A 72 -9.15 4.19 -16.90
N ALA A 73 -9.33 4.48 -15.61
CA ALA A 73 -8.44 5.37 -14.84
C ALA A 73 -7.00 4.85 -14.81
N LEU A 74 -6.81 3.53 -14.62
CA LEU A 74 -5.49 2.88 -14.68
C LEU A 74 -4.86 3.02 -16.07
N ASN A 75 -5.63 2.73 -17.12
CA ASN A 75 -5.16 2.87 -18.49
C ASN A 75 -4.79 4.32 -18.84
N PHE A 76 -5.55 5.29 -18.35
CA PHE A 76 -5.28 6.71 -18.53
C PHE A 76 -3.97 7.12 -17.84
N GLN A 77 -3.78 6.75 -16.57
CA GLN A 77 -2.54 7.07 -15.84
C GLN A 77 -1.31 6.42 -16.50
N ILE A 78 -1.42 5.17 -16.97
CA ILE A 78 -0.34 4.50 -17.71
C ILE A 78 0.01 5.28 -18.99
N LYS A 79 -0.99 5.68 -19.78
CA LYS A 79 -0.77 6.50 -20.99
C LYS A 79 -0.13 7.84 -20.65
N ARG A 80 -0.60 8.48 -19.58
CA ARG A 80 -0.09 9.76 -19.09
C ARG A 80 1.39 9.66 -18.72
N LEU A 81 1.80 8.67 -17.92
CA LEU A 81 3.21 8.47 -17.55
C LEU A 81 4.11 8.12 -18.76
N LYS A 82 3.57 7.44 -19.78
CA LYS A 82 4.32 7.14 -21.01
C LYS A 82 4.57 8.37 -21.87
N ASN A 83 3.55 9.23 -22.00
CA ASN A 83 3.54 10.31 -22.98
C ASN A 83 3.96 11.68 -22.42
N ASP A 84 3.74 11.93 -21.13
CA ASP A 84 4.07 13.21 -20.51
C ASP A 84 5.49 13.22 -19.96
N GLU A 85 6.41 13.89 -20.66
CA GLU A 85 7.81 14.03 -20.25
C GLU A 85 7.96 14.73 -18.91
N LYS A 86 7.01 15.62 -18.52
CA LYS A 86 7.08 16.32 -17.23
C LYS A 86 6.92 15.37 -16.04
N LEU A 87 6.35 14.19 -16.25
CA LEU A 87 6.19 13.16 -15.23
C LEU A 87 7.42 12.26 -15.07
N ARG A 88 8.46 12.47 -15.91
CA ARG A 88 9.76 11.80 -15.80
C ARG A 88 10.75 12.60 -14.95
N PHE A 89 10.27 13.16 -13.83
CA PHE A 89 11.06 13.99 -12.92
C PHE A 89 11.88 13.18 -11.90
N TYR A 90 11.68 11.86 -11.85
CA TYR A 90 12.35 10.98 -10.90
C TYR A 90 13.84 10.86 -11.18
N ARG A 91 14.59 10.44 -10.16
CA ARG A 91 16.04 10.20 -10.25
C ARG A 91 16.34 8.76 -9.91
N ASP A 92 17.11 8.11 -10.77
CA ASP A 92 17.60 6.76 -10.57
C ASP A 92 19.02 6.81 -10.01
N GLY A 93 19.32 6.00 -9.00
CA GLY A 93 20.58 6.09 -8.28
C GLY A 93 20.75 5.11 -7.14
N GLN A 94 21.84 5.30 -6.40
CA GLN A 94 22.22 4.48 -5.25
C GLN A 94 22.44 5.33 -4.00
N PHE A 95 22.31 4.70 -2.85
CA PHE A 95 22.62 5.33 -1.57
C PHE A 95 24.08 5.13 -1.21
N LYS A 96 24.70 6.16 -0.65
CA LYS A 96 26.00 6.07 -0.01
C LYS A 96 25.98 6.65 1.38
N GLU A 97 26.71 6.01 2.28
CA GLU A 97 26.97 6.57 3.59
C GLU A 97 28.00 7.70 3.46
N ASN A 98 27.64 8.88 3.96
CA ASN A 98 28.54 10.02 4.11
C ASN A 98 28.56 10.42 5.60
N GLY A 99 29.33 9.68 6.38
CA GLY A 99 29.34 9.80 7.84
C GLY A 99 28.01 9.40 8.46
N LYS A 100 27.28 10.37 9.03
CA LYS A 100 25.95 10.14 9.64
C LYS A 100 24.78 10.36 8.68
N GLU A 101 25.01 10.99 7.53
CA GLU A 101 23.97 11.24 6.54
C GLU A 101 24.05 10.23 5.39
N ILE A 102 22.91 9.99 4.76
CA ILE A 102 22.83 9.16 3.56
C ILE A 102 22.67 10.06 2.34
N GLU A 103 23.70 10.10 1.50
CA GLU A 103 23.67 10.76 0.22
C GLU A 103 23.01 9.84 -0.82
N PHE A 104 22.19 10.42 -1.70
CA PHE A 104 21.68 9.73 -2.87
C PHE A 104 22.43 10.26 -4.09
N ILE A 105 23.12 9.35 -4.78
CA ILE A 105 23.95 9.67 -5.93
C ILE A 105 23.22 9.11 -7.16
N ASN A 106 22.86 10.00 -8.08
CA ASN A 106 22.18 9.59 -9.31
C ASN A 106 23.13 8.83 -10.24
N ASN A 107 22.56 8.00 -11.12
CA ASN A 107 23.28 7.15 -12.05
C ASN A 107 24.23 7.94 -12.97
N GLU A 108 23.85 9.15 -13.39
CA GLU A 108 24.72 10.04 -14.18
C GLU A 108 26.01 10.40 -13.44
N ARG A 109 25.92 10.70 -12.13
CA ARG A 109 27.09 11.03 -11.32
C ARG A 109 27.91 9.79 -10.96
N LEU A 110 27.26 8.65 -10.71
CA LEU A 110 27.96 7.37 -10.53
C LEU A 110 28.78 7.03 -11.79
N PHE A 111 28.19 7.19 -12.97
CA PHE A 111 28.87 6.99 -14.25
C PHE A 111 30.06 7.94 -14.42
N ALA A 112 29.87 9.23 -14.14
CA ALA A 112 30.95 10.23 -14.19
C ALA A 112 32.10 9.90 -13.23
N ASN A 113 31.79 9.32 -12.06
CA ASN A 113 32.77 8.89 -11.07
C ASN A 113 33.42 7.53 -11.38
N LYS A 114 33.05 6.87 -12.50
CA LYS A 114 33.50 5.51 -12.88
C LYS A 114 33.14 4.45 -11.85
N GLU A 115 31.98 4.61 -11.23
CA GLU A 115 31.44 3.65 -10.27
C GLU A 115 30.47 2.69 -10.95
N ILE A 116 30.08 1.62 -10.23
CA ILE A 116 29.12 0.64 -10.73
C ILE A 116 27.74 1.31 -10.81
N VAL A 117 27.16 1.32 -12.00
CA VAL A 117 25.81 1.82 -12.28
C VAL A 117 24.89 0.63 -12.51
N HIS A 118 23.73 0.66 -11.86
CA HIS A 118 22.66 -0.30 -12.07
C HIS A 118 21.45 0.42 -12.65
N ASP A 119 20.82 -0.17 -13.66
CA ASP A 119 19.61 0.37 -14.25
C ASP A 119 18.41 0.12 -13.33
N PHE A 120 17.40 0.99 -13.39
CA PHE A 120 16.14 0.72 -12.71
C PHE A 120 15.42 -0.45 -13.40
N VAL A 121 14.92 -1.40 -12.61
CA VAL A 121 14.16 -2.55 -13.15
C VAL A 121 12.82 -2.04 -13.68
N ASP A 122 12.72 -1.92 -15.01
CA ASP A 122 11.55 -1.36 -15.71
C ASP A 122 10.52 -2.42 -16.18
N TRP A 123 10.70 -3.67 -15.76
CA TRP A 123 9.82 -4.79 -16.07
C TRP A 123 9.26 -5.49 -14.82
N PHE A 124 8.28 -6.37 -15.04
CA PHE A 124 7.68 -7.24 -14.03
C PHE A 124 7.67 -8.71 -14.49
N GLY A 125 7.32 -9.62 -13.59
CA GLY A 125 7.22 -11.05 -13.88
C GLY A 125 8.52 -11.84 -13.67
N GLY A 126 9.41 -11.34 -12.80
CA GLY A 126 10.63 -12.02 -12.37
C GLY A 126 11.90 -11.67 -13.15
N ALA A 127 13.00 -12.32 -12.77
CA ALA A 127 14.35 -12.04 -13.26
C ALA A 127 14.52 -12.33 -14.77
N LYS A 128 15.41 -11.59 -15.43
CA LYS A 128 15.75 -11.74 -16.85
C LYS A 128 17.24 -11.91 -17.03
N LYS A 129 17.70 -13.01 -17.65
CA LYS A 129 19.13 -13.35 -17.76
C LYS A 129 19.94 -12.30 -18.52
N GLU A 130 19.31 -11.68 -19.50
CA GLU A 130 19.91 -10.69 -20.40
C GLU A 130 19.90 -9.26 -19.85
N LYS A 131 19.29 -9.05 -18.67
CA LYS A 131 19.17 -7.73 -18.03
C LYS A 131 19.92 -7.71 -16.69
N ASP A 132 20.32 -6.52 -16.29
CA ASP A 132 20.81 -6.29 -14.93
C ASP A 132 19.66 -6.42 -13.93
N ASN A 133 19.65 -7.51 -13.16
CA ASN A 133 18.62 -7.75 -12.15
C ASN A 133 18.91 -7.06 -10.83
N HIS A 134 20.12 -6.52 -10.62
CA HIS A 134 20.47 -5.89 -9.34
C HIS A 134 19.51 -4.73 -9.05
N GLY A 135 19.26 -3.88 -10.05
CA GLY A 135 18.37 -2.74 -9.91
C GLY A 135 19.02 -1.56 -9.19
N CYS A 136 18.35 -0.42 -9.21
CA CYS A 136 18.71 0.77 -8.43
C CYS A 136 17.46 1.38 -7.77
N PHE A 137 17.67 2.34 -6.87
CA PHE A 137 16.57 3.06 -6.23
C PHE A 137 16.09 4.19 -7.15
N ARG A 138 14.78 4.28 -7.35
CA ARG A 138 14.11 5.39 -8.02
C ARG A 138 13.51 6.33 -6.98
N GLU A 139 14.05 7.53 -6.91
CA GLU A 139 13.56 8.62 -6.06
C GLU A 139 12.57 9.49 -6.84
N PHE A 140 11.29 9.46 -6.46
CA PHE A 140 10.29 10.39 -6.98
C PHE A 140 10.41 11.74 -6.28
N PHE A 141 10.44 11.73 -4.95
CA PHE A 141 10.54 12.95 -4.14
C PHE A 141 11.62 12.78 -3.07
N PRO A 142 12.55 13.74 -2.92
CA PRO A 142 13.53 13.69 -1.85
C PRO A 142 12.85 13.79 -0.46
N PRO A 143 13.52 13.36 0.62
CA PRO A 143 12.98 13.48 1.96
C PRO A 143 12.64 14.93 2.32
N TYR A 144 11.43 15.13 2.84
CA TYR A 144 10.99 16.43 3.36
C TYR A 144 11.70 16.73 4.68
N ARG A 145 12.16 17.97 4.83
CA ARG A 145 12.92 18.44 5.99
C ARG A 145 12.26 19.65 6.62
N ILE A 146 12.12 19.62 7.94
CA ILE A 146 11.74 20.78 8.76
C ILE A 146 13.00 21.18 9.53
N ASN A 147 13.48 22.41 9.33
CA ASN A 147 14.73 22.89 9.95
C ASN A 147 15.92 21.93 9.70
N ASN A 148 16.08 21.47 8.45
CA ASN A 148 17.08 20.48 8.02
C ASN A 148 16.96 19.07 8.65
N VAL A 149 15.97 18.81 9.49
CA VAL A 149 15.72 17.50 10.10
C VAL A 149 14.57 16.80 9.38
N ILE A 150 14.73 15.51 9.09
CA ILE A 150 13.67 14.68 8.52
C ILE A 150 12.75 14.25 9.67
N PRO A 151 11.46 14.64 9.66
CA PRO A 151 10.58 14.40 10.80
C PRO A 151 10.44 12.91 11.10
N ASP A 152 10.51 12.59 12.40
CA ASP A 152 10.27 11.23 12.88
C ASP A 152 8.87 10.77 12.46
N ASN A 153 8.78 9.49 12.12
CA ASN A 153 7.54 8.84 11.77
C ASN A 153 6.88 9.43 10.50
N LEU A 154 7.47 10.35 9.73
CA LEU A 154 6.81 10.84 8.51
C LEU A 154 6.71 9.77 7.41
N TYR A 155 7.72 8.89 7.35
CA TYR A 155 7.87 7.89 6.31
C TYR A 155 7.76 6.46 6.86
N ARG A 156 7.26 5.56 6.01
CA ARG A 156 7.25 4.11 6.19
C ARG A 156 7.89 3.46 4.98
N ILE A 157 8.50 2.30 5.16
CA ILE A 157 8.99 1.47 4.07
C ILE A 157 8.26 0.14 4.12
N TRP A 158 7.74 -0.28 2.99
CA TRP A 158 7.06 -1.57 2.83
C TRP A 158 7.91 -2.45 1.93
N SER A 159 8.30 -3.62 2.41
CA SER A 159 9.31 -4.49 1.78
C SER A 159 8.79 -5.91 1.60
N ASP A 160 8.95 -6.46 0.40
CA ASP A 160 8.82 -7.88 0.07
C ASP A 160 10.19 -8.42 -0.36
N PRO A 161 10.90 -9.18 0.52
CA PRO A 161 12.20 -9.74 0.22
C PRO A 161 12.12 -11.05 -0.57
N PHE A 162 13.18 -11.40 -1.29
CA PHE A 162 13.32 -12.74 -1.86
C PHE A 162 13.92 -13.72 -0.84
N GLY A 163 13.61 -15.02 -1.00
CA GLY A 163 13.94 -16.03 0.01
C GLY A 163 15.16 -16.92 -0.23
N VAL A 164 15.89 -16.74 -1.34
CA VAL A 164 17.04 -17.61 -1.69
C VAL A 164 18.13 -16.78 -2.33
N ASP A 165 19.37 -16.91 -1.86
CA ASP A 165 20.54 -16.31 -2.52
C ASP A 165 20.84 -17.03 -3.83
N LYS A 166 21.05 -16.25 -4.90
CA LYS A 166 21.36 -16.81 -6.22
C LYS A 166 22.15 -15.78 -7.01
N ARG A 167 23.29 -16.20 -7.56
CA ARG A 167 24.13 -15.32 -8.39
C ARG A 167 23.39 -14.91 -9.65
N ALA A 168 23.66 -13.71 -10.15
CA ALA A 168 23.04 -13.16 -11.36
C ALA A 168 23.01 -14.14 -12.55
N LYS A 169 24.10 -14.88 -12.79
CA LYS A 169 24.22 -15.86 -13.90
C LYS A 169 23.27 -17.06 -13.79
N ASP A 170 22.86 -17.40 -12.57
CA ASP A 170 22.04 -18.57 -12.28
C ASP A 170 20.56 -18.20 -12.22
N LEU A 171 20.20 -16.93 -12.37
CA LEU A 171 18.81 -16.45 -12.32
C LEU A 171 17.98 -16.96 -13.49
N GLU A 172 16.73 -17.29 -13.20
CA GLU A 172 15.73 -17.70 -14.18
C GLU A 172 14.47 -16.85 -14.04
N LYS A 173 13.59 -16.93 -15.05
CA LYS A 173 12.37 -16.11 -15.13
C LYS A 173 11.43 -16.27 -13.93
N TYR A 174 11.42 -17.44 -13.29
CA TYR A 174 10.58 -17.69 -12.12
C TYR A 174 11.19 -17.16 -10.82
N ASN A 175 12.44 -16.68 -10.83
CA ASN A 175 13.04 -16.10 -9.63
C ASN A 175 12.48 -14.68 -9.40
N SER A 176 11.89 -14.48 -8.23
CA SER A 176 11.36 -13.21 -7.74
C SER A 176 12.44 -12.16 -7.52
N HIS A 177 12.10 -10.90 -7.81
CA HIS A 177 12.85 -9.75 -7.31
C HIS A 177 12.43 -9.47 -5.87
N ALA A 178 13.28 -8.76 -5.12
CA ALA A 178 12.80 -8.05 -3.95
C ALA A 178 12.29 -6.67 -4.36
N ALA A 179 11.29 -6.18 -3.63
CA ALA A 179 10.73 -4.87 -3.85
C ALA A 179 10.53 -4.15 -2.53
N PHE A 180 10.85 -2.86 -2.48
CA PHE A 180 10.38 -2.01 -1.41
C PHE A 180 9.92 -0.64 -1.90
N TYR A 181 8.96 -0.08 -1.18
CA TYR A 181 8.40 1.24 -1.43
C TYR A 181 8.58 2.14 -0.23
N VAL A 182 8.98 3.39 -0.47
CA VAL A 182 9.01 4.43 0.54
C VAL A 182 7.70 5.21 0.44
N TYR A 183 6.91 5.15 1.50
CA TYR A 183 5.60 5.77 1.62
C TYR A 183 5.67 6.96 2.58
N MET A 184 5.16 8.12 2.14
CA MET A 184 4.93 9.27 3.00
C MET A 184 3.53 9.23 3.57
N ARG A 185 3.40 9.25 4.89
CA ARG A 185 2.10 9.19 5.56
C ARG A 185 1.27 10.47 5.36
N PRO A 186 -0.07 10.40 5.45
CA PRO A 186 -0.91 11.59 5.48
C PRO A 186 -0.50 12.50 6.64
N ASN A 187 -0.24 13.76 6.34
CA ASN A 187 0.32 14.72 7.28
C ASN A 187 -0.03 16.17 6.88
N TYR A 188 0.01 17.10 7.85
CA TYR A 188 -0.23 18.53 7.60
C TYR A 188 1.05 19.34 7.35
N ASN A 189 2.21 18.69 7.41
CA ASN A 189 3.51 19.36 7.32
C ASN A 189 3.94 19.55 5.86
N THR A 190 3.50 18.68 4.94
CA THR A 190 3.87 18.73 3.53
C THR A 190 2.77 19.32 2.66
N ASN A 191 3.16 20.05 1.61
CA ASN A 191 2.22 20.65 0.66
C ASN A 191 1.36 19.61 -0.09
N SER A 192 1.83 18.36 -0.18
CA SER A 192 1.07 17.27 -0.80
C SER A 192 0.01 16.65 0.12
N LEU A 193 -0.10 17.09 1.38
CA LEU A 193 -0.90 16.48 2.45
C LEU A 193 -0.52 15.01 2.78
N GLY A 194 0.55 14.50 2.18
CA GLY A 194 1.05 13.15 2.39
C GLY A 194 0.34 12.08 1.55
N ASP A 195 0.43 10.83 2.01
CA ASP A 195 -0.22 9.65 1.45
C ASP A 195 0.17 9.37 -0.02
N ILE A 196 1.47 9.45 -0.29
CA ILE A 196 2.06 9.22 -1.61
C ILE A 196 3.31 8.36 -1.52
N LEU A 197 3.63 7.67 -2.61
CA LEU A 197 4.90 6.98 -2.79
C LEU A 197 5.98 7.99 -3.17
N VAL A 198 7.09 8.00 -2.43
CA VAL A 198 8.19 8.96 -2.64
C VAL A 198 9.45 8.31 -3.24
N GLY A 199 9.53 6.99 -3.22
CA GLY A 199 10.52 6.25 -3.97
C GLY A 199 10.28 4.76 -3.92
N CYS A 200 10.97 4.02 -4.77
CA CYS A 200 10.90 2.57 -4.81
C CYS A 200 12.22 1.95 -5.23
N TYR A 201 12.40 0.69 -4.86
CA TYR A 201 13.46 -0.17 -5.34
C TYR A 201 12.84 -1.49 -5.75
N VAL A 202 13.26 -2.00 -6.90
CA VAL A 202 12.96 -3.35 -7.34
C VAL A 202 14.23 -3.92 -7.93
N GLY A 203 14.61 -5.09 -7.46
CA GLY A 203 15.90 -5.65 -7.80
C GLY A 203 16.20 -6.94 -7.06
N ARG A 204 17.25 -7.59 -7.49
CA ARG A 204 17.72 -8.87 -6.96
C ARG A 204 19.24 -8.86 -6.99
N PRO A 205 19.86 -8.26 -5.95
CA PRO A 205 21.28 -8.44 -5.69
C PRO A 205 21.61 -9.92 -5.48
N ASP A 206 22.89 -10.26 -5.51
CA ASP A 206 23.35 -11.64 -5.39
C ASP A 206 23.03 -12.24 -4.01
N THR A 207 22.92 -11.39 -2.98
CA THR A 207 22.66 -11.79 -1.59
C THR A 207 21.51 -11.01 -0.95
N MET A 208 20.76 -11.68 -0.08
CA MET A 208 19.74 -11.05 0.77
C MET A 208 20.34 -9.99 1.69
N GLU A 209 21.57 -10.21 2.20
CA GLU A 209 22.24 -9.22 3.06
C GLU A 209 22.52 -7.90 2.32
N GLU A 210 22.86 -7.96 1.04
CA GLU A 210 23.06 -6.78 0.20
C GLU A 210 21.74 -6.02 -0.02
N TYR A 211 20.67 -6.74 -0.34
CA TYR A 211 19.32 -6.15 -0.40
C TYR A 211 18.95 -5.45 0.92
N ASP A 212 19.17 -6.10 2.06
CA ASP A 212 18.86 -5.56 3.38
C ASP A 212 19.71 -4.32 3.72
N LYS A 213 20.95 -4.24 3.21
CA LYS A 213 21.77 -3.02 3.31
C LYS A 213 21.17 -1.87 2.50
N ILE A 214 20.73 -2.11 1.27
CA ILE A 214 20.05 -1.09 0.44
C ILE A 214 18.78 -0.61 1.14
N LEU A 215 17.99 -1.53 1.69
CA LEU A 215 16.80 -1.25 2.49
C LEU A 215 17.12 -0.41 3.75
N LEU A 216 18.18 -0.75 4.47
CA LEU A 216 18.64 0.01 5.63
C LEU A 216 19.05 1.43 5.25
N LEU A 217 19.79 1.61 4.15
CA LEU A 217 20.20 2.92 3.67
C LEU A 217 19.00 3.78 3.26
N ALA A 218 17.99 3.19 2.61
CA ALA A 218 16.73 3.86 2.33
C ALA A 218 16.02 4.31 3.62
N SER A 219 15.96 3.44 4.64
CA SER A 219 15.38 3.77 5.95
C SER A 219 16.14 4.89 6.66
N LYS A 220 17.47 4.90 6.61
CA LYS A 220 18.29 5.98 7.16
C LYS A 220 18.07 7.29 6.40
N ARG A 221 18.03 7.25 5.06
CA ARG A 221 17.81 8.43 4.21
C ARG A 221 16.48 9.11 4.48
N TYR A 222 15.41 8.35 4.66
CA TYR A 222 14.06 8.88 4.88
C TYR A 222 13.65 8.92 6.35
N ASN A 223 14.54 8.55 7.27
CA ASN A 223 14.23 8.35 8.69
C ASN A 223 12.94 7.50 8.90
N ALA A 224 12.81 6.44 8.09
CA ALA A 224 11.59 5.66 7.98
C ALA A 224 11.65 4.37 8.80
N LYS A 225 10.50 3.93 9.31
CA LYS A 225 10.35 2.57 9.88
C LYS A 225 9.97 1.58 8.77
N ILE A 226 10.41 0.33 8.88
CA ILE A 226 10.27 -0.70 7.84
C ILE A 226 9.29 -1.79 8.29
N LEU A 227 8.27 -2.07 7.48
CA LEU A 227 7.47 -3.28 7.57
C LEU A 227 7.95 -4.21 6.44
N THR A 228 8.48 -5.37 6.81
CA THR A 228 8.90 -6.40 5.85
C THR A 228 7.97 -7.59 5.92
N GLU A 229 7.69 -8.23 4.79
CA GLU A 229 7.15 -9.58 4.79
C GLU A 229 8.19 -10.53 5.40
N ASN A 230 7.76 -11.36 6.35
CA ASN A 230 8.63 -12.23 7.16
C ASN A 230 8.40 -13.72 6.87
N ASP A 231 7.60 -14.05 5.85
CA ASP A 231 7.40 -15.43 5.39
C ASP A 231 8.65 -15.96 4.63
N ARG A 232 9.49 -15.05 4.15
CA ARG A 232 10.69 -15.31 3.35
C ARG A 232 11.78 -14.29 3.67
N GLY A 233 13.03 -14.65 3.35
CA GLY A 233 14.18 -13.76 3.49
C GLY A 233 14.84 -13.80 4.87
N GLU A 234 15.87 -12.97 5.03
CA GLU A 234 16.73 -12.91 6.23
C GLU A 234 16.75 -11.49 6.84
N THR A 235 15.75 -10.66 6.52
CA THR A 235 15.72 -9.24 6.91
C THR A 235 15.78 -9.04 8.43
N VAL A 236 15.01 -9.78 9.22
CA VAL A 236 15.01 -9.63 10.69
C VAL A 236 16.38 -10.04 11.29
N PRO A 237 16.97 -11.20 10.95
CA PRO A 237 18.33 -11.56 11.34
C PRO A 237 19.41 -10.56 10.89
N ASN A 238 19.36 -10.08 9.65
CA ASN A 238 20.33 -9.13 9.12
C ASN A 238 20.26 -7.78 9.84
N PHE A 239 19.06 -7.26 10.12
CA PHE A 239 18.91 -6.03 10.90
C PHE A 239 19.35 -6.20 12.35
N LYS A 240 19.28 -7.42 12.91
CA LYS A 240 19.92 -7.74 14.19
C LYS A 240 21.44 -7.63 14.11
N LYS A 241 22.06 -8.22 13.08
CA LYS A 241 23.50 -8.13 12.79
C LYS A 241 23.95 -6.68 12.62
N PHE A 242 23.15 -5.86 11.93
CA PHE A 242 23.42 -4.44 11.71
C PHE A 242 23.17 -3.56 12.95
N LYS A 243 22.60 -4.12 14.03
CA LYS A 243 22.17 -3.40 15.25
C LYS A 243 21.13 -2.30 14.99
N GLU A 244 20.27 -2.52 14.00
CA GLU A 244 19.27 -1.56 13.51
C GLU A 244 17.83 -2.08 13.64
N GLN A 245 17.60 -3.08 14.50
CA GLN A 245 16.28 -3.69 14.73
C GLN A 245 15.20 -2.67 15.12
N GLY A 246 15.58 -1.58 15.79
CA GLY A 246 14.65 -0.52 16.16
C GLY A 246 14.00 0.18 14.97
N ARG A 247 14.47 -0.04 13.73
CA ARG A 247 13.84 0.44 12.50
C ARG A 247 12.73 -0.46 11.99
N LEU A 248 12.68 -1.72 12.41
CA LEU A 248 11.66 -2.67 11.99
C LEU A 248 10.36 -2.43 12.78
N ILE A 249 9.24 -2.57 12.08
CA ILE A 249 7.89 -2.46 12.64
C ILE A 249 7.47 -3.86 13.10
N HIS A 250 6.80 -3.92 14.25
CA HIS A 250 6.15 -5.14 14.69
C HIS A 250 4.91 -5.44 13.85
N GLU A 251 4.51 -6.70 13.80
CA GLU A 251 3.29 -7.10 13.12
C GLU A 251 2.10 -6.22 13.53
N PRO A 252 1.32 -5.69 12.57
CA PRO A 252 0.09 -4.97 12.88
C PRO A 252 -0.86 -5.83 13.71
N ASN A 253 -1.61 -5.25 14.64
CA ASN A 253 -2.40 -6.02 15.62
C ASN A 253 -3.76 -6.50 15.08
N PHE A 254 -4.11 -6.21 13.82
CA PHE A 254 -5.37 -6.56 13.15
C PHE A 254 -6.64 -6.36 14.00
N ALA A 255 -6.63 -5.41 14.95
CA ALA A 255 -7.75 -5.19 15.87
C ALA A 255 -9.05 -4.78 15.14
N TRP A 256 -8.94 -4.39 13.87
CA TRP A 256 -10.02 -3.97 13.00
C TRP A 256 -10.70 -5.12 12.23
N ASP A 257 -10.14 -6.33 12.20
CA ASP A 257 -10.73 -7.49 11.51
C ASP A 257 -10.43 -8.80 12.25
N ALA A 258 -11.48 -9.37 12.86
CA ALA A 258 -11.41 -10.59 13.65
C ALA A 258 -11.04 -11.84 12.83
N ASN A 259 -11.25 -11.82 11.51
CA ASN A 259 -10.99 -12.97 10.63
C ASN A 259 -9.50 -13.12 10.27
N ILE A 260 -8.69 -12.09 10.50
CA ILE A 260 -7.26 -12.06 10.19
C ILE A 260 -6.39 -11.87 11.45
N GLN A 261 -7.00 -11.89 12.64
CA GLN A 261 -6.28 -11.80 13.91
C GLN A 261 -5.37 -13.01 14.11
N GLY A 262 -4.05 -12.78 14.07
CA GLY A 262 -3.04 -13.75 14.44
C GLY A 262 -2.86 -13.87 15.96
N SER A 263 -2.09 -14.86 16.40
CA SER A 263 -1.69 -14.99 17.80
C SER A 263 -0.83 -13.79 18.22
N SER A 264 -1.12 -13.24 19.41
CA SER A 264 -0.59 -11.97 19.94
C SER A 264 0.92 -12.03 20.28
N GLY A 265 1.78 -12.20 19.29
CA GLY A 265 3.23 -12.15 19.42
C GLY A 265 3.82 -10.82 18.95
N ARG A 266 4.80 -10.26 19.67
CA ARG A 266 5.61 -9.12 19.18
C ARG A 266 6.63 -9.59 18.15
N VAL A 267 6.17 -10.10 17.01
CA VAL A 267 7.03 -10.50 15.89
C VAL A 267 7.37 -9.26 15.05
N TYR A 268 8.58 -9.18 14.49
CA TYR A 268 8.93 -8.13 13.54
C TYR A 268 8.48 -8.52 12.13
N GLY A 269 7.93 -7.57 11.39
CA GLY A 269 7.41 -7.80 10.04
C GLY A 269 5.99 -8.37 10.05
N ILE A 270 5.56 -8.84 8.89
CA ILE A 270 4.21 -9.36 8.66
C ILE A 270 4.26 -10.70 7.91
N SER A 271 3.40 -11.63 8.28
CA SER A 271 3.14 -12.85 7.50
C SER A 271 1.87 -12.65 6.67
N VAL A 272 1.96 -12.53 5.35
CA VAL A 272 0.76 -12.34 4.50
C VAL A 272 0.14 -13.70 4.17
N GLY A 273 0.96 -14.75 4.06
CA GLY A 273 0.52 -16.12 3.87
C GLY A 273 -0.41 -16.34 2.65
N THR A 274 -1.14 -17.45 2.69
CA THR A 274 -2.22 -17.76 1.74
C THR A 274 -3.58 -17.67 2.45
N GLY A 275 -4.63 -17.29 1.71
CA GLY A 275 -6.01 -17.29 2.24
C GLY A 275 -6.58 -15.90 2.59
N PRO A 276 -7.41 -15.78 3.66
CA PRO A 276 -8.20 -14.58 3.96
C PRO A 276 -7.37 -13.30 4.12
N ARG A 277 -6.18 -13.42 4.73
CA ARG A 277 -5.27 -12.30 4.96
C ARG A 277 -4.79 -11.69 3.64
N LYS A 278 -4.28 -12.52 2.72
CA LYS A 278 -3.90 -12.06 1.38
C LYS A 278 -5.05 -11.35 0.65
N LEU A 279 -6.28 -11.89 0.75
CA LEU A 279 -7.47 -11.26 0.16
C LEU A 279 -7.79 -9.91 0.79
N ALA A 280 -7.73 -9.79 2.12
CA ALA A 280 -7.93 -8.52 2.82
C ALA A 280 -6.89 -7.47 2.41
N GLY A 281 -5.63 -7.88 2.25
CA GLY A 281 -4.57 -7.00 1.76
C GLY A 281 -4.78 -6.55 0.31
N ILE A 282 -5.24 -7.45 -0.58
CA ILE A 282 -5.60 -7.11 -1.97
C ILE A 282 -6.76 -6.10 -2.02
N GLN A 283 -7.79 -6.30 -1.19
CA GLN A 283 -8.92 -5.37 -1.11
C GLN A 283 -8.46 -4.00 -0.60
N ALA A 284 -7.68 -3.97 0.48
CA ALA A 284 -7.16 -2.71 1.02
C ALA A 284 -6.32 -1.97 -0.03
N LEU A 285 -5.56 -2.71 -0.86
CA LEU A 285 -4.82 -2.12 -1.96
C LEU A 285 -5.74 -1.55 -3.03
N TYR A 286 -6.78 -2.29 -3.43
CA TYR A 286 -7.78 -1.81 -4.39
C TYR A 286 -8.47 -0.53 -3.90
N GLU A 287 -8.93 -0.52 -2.66
CA GLU A 287 -9.53 0.66 -2.00
C GLU A 287 -8.57 1.85 -2.00
N TRP A 288 -7.28 1.62 -1.69
CA TRP A 288 -6.27 2.67 -1.66
C TRP A 288 -5.92 3.21 -3.05
N VAL A 289 -5.83 2.35 -4.06
CA VAL A 289 -5.56 2.74 -5.46
C VAL A 289 -6.69 3.61 -6.01
N TYR A 290 -7.94 3.19 -5.77
CA TYR A 290 -9.16 3.87 -6.23
C TYR A 290 -9.77 4.82 -5.21
N LEU A 291 -9.00 5.23 -4.20
CA LEU A 291 -9.44 6.23 -3.24
C LEU A 291 -9.61 7.58 -3.94
N LYS A 292 -10.82 8.14 -3.88
CA LYS A 292 -11.10 9.48 -4.39
C LYS A 292 -10.34 10.53 -3.57
N ARG A 293 -9.46 11.28 -4.23
CA ARG A 293 -8.69 12.40 -3.67
C ARG A 293 -9.36 13.75 -3.87
N GLY A 294 -10.11 13.88 -4.96
CA GLY A 294 -10.72 15.14 -5.33
C GLY A 294 -11.42 15.05 -6.66
N VAL A 295 -11.67 16.21 -7.24
CA VAL A 295 -12.28 16.39 -8.56
C VAL A 295 -11.45 17.44 -9.30
N ASP A 296 -11.14 17.20 -10.57
CA ASP A 296 -10.44 18.16 -11.41
C ASP A 296 -11.35 19.33 -11.84
N SER A 297 -10.79 20.30 -12.56
CA SER A 297 -11.55 21.46 -13.08
C SER A 297 -12.67 21.08 -14.06
N ASN A 298 -12.62 19.87 -14.61
CA ASN A 298 -13.56 19.37 -15.61
C ASN A 298 -14.63 18.45 -14.99
N GLY A 299 -14.61 18.25 -13.67
CA GLY A 299 -15.54 17.37 -12.98
C GLY A 299 -15.12 15.89 -12.91
N ASN A 300 -13.94 15.53 -13.42
CA ASN A 300 -13.45 14.15 -13.36
C ASN A 300 -12.90 13.84 -11.96
N ILE A 301 -13.13 12.61 -11.51
CA ILE A 301 -12.62 12.14 -10.22
C ILE A 301 -11.10 11.96 -10.32
N ILE A 302 -10.38 12.55 -9.37
CA ILE A 302 -8.94 12.27 -9.19
C ILE A 302 -8.83 11.17 -8.15
N TYR A 303 -8.26 10.03 -8.56
CA TYR A 303 -7.96 8.90 -7.69
C TYR A 303 -6.55 9.00 -7.13
N ASN A 304 -6.28 8.25 -6.07
CA ASN A 304 -4.94 8.18 -5.50
C ASN A 304 -3.92 7.59 -6.50
N LEU A 305 -4.35 6.65 -7.34
CA LEU A 305 -3.63 6.15 -8.52
C LEU A 305 -2.98 7.27 -9.36
N ASN A 306 -3.61 8.44 -9.49
CA ASN A 306 -3.08 9.55 -10.29
C ASN A 306 -1.78 10.15 -9.73
N TYR A 307 -1.47 9.87 -8.46
CA TYR A 307 -0.25 10.27 -7.75
C TYR A 307 0.80 9.15 -7.68
N VAL A 308 0.55 8.02 -8.36
CA VAL A 308 1.52 6.93 -8.51
C VAL A 308 2.34 7.17 -9.77
N TYR A 309 3.66 7.22 -9.61
CA TYR A 309 4.63 7.49 -10.68
C TYR A 309 5.46 6.27 -11.11
N ASP A 310 5.31 5.13 -10.42
CA ASP A 310 5.96 3.88 -10.79
C ASP A 310 5.20 3.20 -11.96
N LEU A 311 5.61 3.50 -13.18
CA LEU A 311 5.01 2.93 -14.39
C LEU A 311 5.09 1.38 -14.44
N PRO A 312 6.24 0.73 -14.17
CA PRO A 312 6.30 -0.73 -14.06
C PRO A 312 5.31 -1.32 -13.07
N TRP A 313 5.10 -0.69 -11.91
CA TRP A 313 4.08 -1.14 -10.97
C TRP A 313 2.66 -1.04 -11.54
N LEU A 314 2.31 0.05 -12.23
CA LEU A 314 1.00 0.18 -12.86
C LEU A 314 0.77 -0.86 -13.98
N LEU A 315 1.81 -1.21 -14.72
CA LEU A 315 1.75 -2.29 -15.73
C LEU A 315 1.61 -3.66 -15.07
N GLU A 316 2.26 -3.86 -13.93
CA GLU A 316 2.14 -5.05 -13.09
C GLU A 316 0.71 -5.17 -12.54
N LEU A 317 0.14 -4.10 -11.98
CA LEU A 317 -1.25 -4.02 -11.55
C LEU A 317 -2.21 -4.32 -12.69
N LYS A 318 -1.97 -3.81 -13.91
CA LYS A 318 -2.79 -4.09 -15.10
C LYS A 318 -2.73 -5.56 -15.54
N SER A 319 -1.66 -6.28 -15.18
CA SER A 319 -1.45 -7.68 -15.54
C SER A 319 -1.68 -8.62 -14.35
N TRP A 320 -2.22 -8.10 -13.25
CA TRP A 320 -2.33 -8.81 -11.98
C TRP A 320 -3.31 -9.98 -12.06
N LYS A 321 -2.96 -11.05 -11.36
CA LYS A 321 -3.79 -12.23 -11.13
C LYS A 321 -3.40 -12.87 -9.80
N LEU A 322 -4.30 -13.67 -9.22
CA LEU A 322 -4.08 -14.36 -7.93
C LEU A 322 -2.79 -15.19 -7.89
N SER A 323 -2.43 -15.82 -9.01
CA SER A 323 -1.23 -16.63 -9.17
C SER A 323 -0.26 -15.99 -10.15
N GLY A 324 0.97 -15.76 -9.69
CA GLY A 324 2.02 -15.20 -10.52
C GLY A 324 3.06 -14.47 -9.70
N ASN A 325 4.03 -13.91 -10.41
CA ASN A 325 5.13 -13.19 -9.80
C ASN A 325 4.86 -11.67 -9.88
N PHE A 326 4.47 -11.09 -8.75
CA PHE A 326 4.00 -9.71 -8.62
C PHE A 326 4.69 -9.04 -7.42
N ASP A 327 6.03 -9.06 -7.42
CA ASP A 327 6.88 -8.63 -6.30
C ASP A 327 6.54 -7.20 -5.82
N ARG A 328 6.29 -6.27 -6.75
CA ARG A 328 5.90 -4.89 -6.39
C ARG A 328 4.55 -4.85 -5.68
N THR A 329 3.59 -5.59 -6.22
CA THR A 329 2.23 -5.64 -5.68
C THR A 329 2.21 -6.32 -4.31
N SER A 330 3.03 -7.35 -4.11
CA SER A 330 3.21 -8.02 -2.81
C SER A 330 3.74 -7.05 -1.74
N ALA A 331 4.80 -6.28 -2.05
CA ALA A 331 5.31 -5.25 -1.13
C ALA A 331 4.23 -4.22 -0.76
N MET A 332 3.42 -3.80 -1.74
CA MET A 332 2.31 -2.88 -1.50
C MET A 332 1.20 -3.50 -0.65
N ILE A 333 0.86 -4.78 -0.86
CA ILE A 333 -0.10 -5.53 -0.04
C ILE A 333 0.34 -5.58 1.42
N ALA A 334 1.63 -5.90 1.68
CA ALA A 334 2.18 -5.86 3.03
C ALA A 334 2.02 -4.46 3.66
N GLY A 335 2.31 -3.42 2.88
CA GLY A 335 2.16 -2.03 3.27
C GLY A 335 0.73 -1.60 3.63
N MET A 336 -0.29 -2.18 2.98
CA MET A 336 -1.69 -1.84 3.28
C MET A 336 -2.08 -2.20 4.70
N PHE A 337 -1.49 -3.23 5.29
CA PHE A 337 -1.75 -3.58 6.69
C PHE A 337 -1.16 -2.57 7.68
N ASP A 338 0.03 -2.02 7.40
CA ASP A 338 0.59 -0.89 8.16
C ASP A 338 -0.33 0.33 8.02
N LEU A 339 -0.81 0.62 6.81
CA LEU A 339 -1.71 1.75 6.58
C LEU A 339 -3.03 1.61 7.33
N LYS A 340 -3.70 0.45 7.27
CA LYS A 340 -4.94 0.19 8.01
C LYS A 340 -4.74 0.27 9.53
N GLN A 341 -3.60 -0.20 10.05
CA GLN A 341 -3.26 -0.03 11.47
C GLN A 341 -3.09 1.45 11.83
N LEU A 342 -2.37 2.22 10.99
CA LEU A 342 -2.18 3.65 11.21
C LEU A 342 -3.50 4.43 11.15
N GLU A 343 -4.44 4.04 10.28
CA GLU A 343 -5.79 4.59 10.23
C GLU A 343 -6.57 4.23 11.50
N TYR A 344 -6.50 2.98 11.94
CA TYR A 344 -7.13 2.52 13.17
C TYR A 344 -6.60 3.25 14.41
N ASP A 345 -5.28 3.41 14.53
CA ASP A 345 -4.63 4.12 15.64
C ASP A 345 -4.96 5.62 15.66
N LYS A 346 -5.27 6.21 14.49
CA LYS A 346 -5.71 7.61 14.36
C LYS A 346 -7.16 7.80 14.76
N ILE A 347 -8.02 6.80 14.58
CA ILE A 347 -9.35 6.82 15.17
C ILE A 347 -9.11 6.79 16.68
N PRO A 348 -9.48 7.82 17.46
CA PRO A 348 -9.40 7.70 18.89
C PRO A 348 -10.25 6.48 19.24
N VAL A 349 -9.60 5.41 19.70
CA VAL A 349 -10.28 4.30 20.33
C VAL A 349 -11.02 4.97 21.46
N SER A 350 -12.30 5.26 21.24
CA SER A 350 -13.21 5.65 22.29
C SER A 350 -13.36 4.40 23.14
N THR A 351 -12.36 4.13 23.96
CA THR A 351 -12.63 3.74 25.32
C THR A 351 -13.53 4.87 25.83
N VAL A 352 -14.83 4.62 25.72
CA VAL A 352 -15.82 5.24 26.57
C VAL A 352 -15.45 4.81 27.98
N VAL A 353 -14.39 5.40 28.53
CA VAL A 353 -14.26 5.55 29.96
C VAL A 353 -15.38 6.53 30.26
N LYS A 354 -16.52 6.01 30.70
CA LYS A 354 -17.57 6.82 31.31
C LYS A 354 -16.88 7.59 32.43
N ASN A 355 -16.53 8.85 32.17
CA ASN A 355 -16.03 9.72 33.20
C ASN A 355 -17.16 9.82 34.23
N PRO A 356 -16.99 9.32 35.47
CA PRO A 356 -18.03 9.41 36.48
C PRO A 356 -18.33 10.86 36.86
N ARG A 357 -17.56 11.84 36.35
CA ARG A 357 -17.73 13.27 36.53
C ARG A 357 -18.09 14.01 35.23
N SER A 358 -18.88 13.40 34.34
CA SER A 358 -19.55 14.11 33.23
C SER A 358 -20.29 15.34 33.76
N LEU A 359 -20.08 16.50 33.10
CA LEU A 359 -20.71 17.79 33.44
C LEU A 359 -22.26 17.69 33.51
N PHE A 360 -22.83 16.79 32.70
CA PHE A 360 -24.27 16.54 32.58
C PHE A 360 -24.82 15.55 33.63
N LYS A 361 -23.98 15.06 34.56
CA LYS A 361 -24.38 14.16 35.64
C LYS A 361 -24.02 14.67 37.05
N ARG A 362 -23.57 15.92 37.19
CA ARG A 362 -23.44 16.53 38.52
C ARG A 362 -24.84 16.77 39.10
N GLN A 363 -25.07 16.41 40.36
CA GLN A 363 -26.22 16.92 41.11
C GLN A 363 -25.99 18.42 41.31
N TRP A 364 -26.89 19.25 40.78
CA TRP A 364 -26.80 20.70 40.86
C TRP A 364 -27.49 21.29 42.10
N TYR A 365 -28.08 20.44 42.95
CA TYR A 365 -28.74 20.84 44.18
C TYR A 365 -28.51 19.79 45.26
N THR A 366 -27.95 20.21 46.39
CA THR A 366 -28.16 19.56 47.68
C THR A 366 -29.27 20.34 48.35
N ASP A 367 -30.48 19.78 48.39
CA ASP A 367 -31.55 20.31 49.23
C ASP A 367 -31.28 19.88 50.67
N GLU A 368 -30.34 20.58 51.30
CA GLU A 368 -30.36 20.82 52.74
C GLU A 368 -30.31 22.34 52.94
N LEU A 369 -31.27 22.84 53.75
CA LEU A 369 -31.48 24.21 54.24
C LEU A 369 -32.26 25.10 53.25
N VAL A 370 -33.52 25.48 53.45
CA VAL A 370 -34.37 25.68 54.64
C VAL A 370 -35.84 25.37 54.30
#